data_AF-Q2RTK5-F1
#
_entry.id   AF-Q2RTK5-F1
#
_cell.length_a   1.000
_cell.length_b   1.000
_cell.length_c   1.000
_cell.angle_alpha   90.00
_cell.angle_beta   90.00
_cell.angle_gamma   90.00
#
_symmetry.space_group_name_H-M   'P 1'
#
loop_
_entity.id
_entity.type
_entity.pdbx_description
1 polymer ?
#
loop_
_entity_poly.entity_id
_entity_poly.type
_entity_poly.pdbx_seq_one_letter_code
_entity_poly.pdbx_strand_id
1 'polypeptide(L)'
;MAKLKVRYFVEKPGARYFWQPSATVRALGWRSERLPDDLSAAITRAEQLNAELDTWRSGAPPSPAAIRLGVKCPPHGPQPGTIGDLIVRYRRSRFYPTHPKTRIGYEKHIR
;
A
#
# COMPACT_ATOMS: atom_id res chain seq x y z
N MET A 1 -33.49 -7.74 1.98
CA MET A 1 -32.16 -8.31 2.29
C MET A 1 -31.14 -7.18 2.20
N ALA A 2 -30.50 -6.81 3.31
CA ALA A 2 -29.54 -5.71 3.34
C ALA A 2 -28.29 -6.10 2.51
N LYS A 3 -27.95 -5.30 1.50
CA LYS A 3 -26.80 -5.55 0.63
C LYS A 3 -25.54 -5.11 1.40
N LEU A 4 -24.87 -6.05 2.05
CA LEU A 4 -23.63 -5.80 2.80
C LEU A 4 -22.57 -5.25 1.83
N LYS A 5 -22.17 -3.98 2.02
CA LYS A 5 -21.27 -3.28 1.10
C LYS A 5 -19.82 -3.46 1.54
N VAL A 6 -19.20 -4.55 1.10
CA VAL A 6 -17.76 -4.79 1.30
C VAL A 6 -16.97 -3.83 0.40
N ARG A 7 -16.06 -3.05 0.98
CA ARG A 7 -15.27 -2.04 0.26
C ARG A 7 -14.39 -2.71 -0.81
N TYR A 8 -14.32 -2.11 -2.01
CA TYR A 8 -13.53 -2.63 -3.15
C TYR A 8 -13.90 -4.04 -3.64
N PHE A 9 -14.94 -4.68 -3.09
CA PHE A 9 -15.47 -5.94 -3.60
C PHE A 9 -16.35 -5.66 -4.83
N VAL A 10 -16.10 -6.40 -5.91
CA VAL A 10 -16.85 -6.30 -7.16
C VAL A 10 -17.22 -7.68 -7.66
N GLU A 11 -18.51 -7.91 -7.83
CA GLU A 11 -19.06 -9.07 -8.52
C GLU A 11 -19.18 -8.78 -10.02
N LYS A 12 -18.69 -9.71 -10.84
CA LYS A 12 -18.82 -9.67 -12.30
C LYS A 12 -19.70 -10.83 -12.79
N PRO A 13 -20.31 -10.70 -13.98
CA PRO A 13 -21.12 -11.76 -14.59
C PRO A 13 -20.39 -13.11 -14.62
N GLY A 14 -21.13 -14.19 -14.35
CA GLY A 14 -20.59 -15.54 -14.26
C GLY A 14 -19.99 -15.90 -12.90
N ALA A 15 -20.54 -15.37 -11.80
CA ALA A 15 -20.12 -15.64 -10.41
C ALA A 15 -18.61 -15.40 -10.17
N ARG A 16 -18.07 -14.33 -10.76
CA ARG A 16 -16.64 -13.99 -10.63
C ARG A 16 -16.48 -12.83 -9.68
N TYR A 17 -15.75 -13.05 -8.59
CA TYR A 17 -15.50 -12.03 -7.59
C TYR A 17 -14.10 -11.41 -7.74
N PHE A 18 -14.01 -10.11 -7.51
CA PHE A 18 -12.76 -9.36 -7.64
C PHE A 18 -12.62 -8.33 -6.52
N TRP A 19 -11.38 -8.11 -6.11
CA TRP A 19 -10.99 -6.96 -5.31
C TRP A 19 -10.45 -5.88 -6.26
N GLN A 20 -11.17 -4.77 -6.37
CA GLN A 20 -10.87 -3.68 -7.29
C GLN A 20 -10.68 -2.36 -6.53
N PRO A 21 -9.43 -2.03 -6.16
CA PRO A 21 -9.14 -0.78 -5.46
C PRO A 21 -9.37 0.43 -6.37
N SER A 22 -9.62 1.59 -5.76
CA SER A 22 -9.78 2.86 -6.49
C SER A 22 -8.51 3.25 -7.25
N ALA A 23 -8.63 4.16 -8.22
CA ALA A 23 -7.51 4.62 -9.04
C ALA A 23 -6.34 5.16 -8.19
N THR A 24 -6.64 5.91 -7.13
CA THR A 24 -5.64 6.44 -6.19
C THR A 24 -4.89 5.32 -5.48
N VAL A 25 -5.60 4.28 -5.01
CA VAL A 25 -4.97 3.15 -4.33
C VAL A 25 -4.13 2.32 -5.30
N ARG A 26 -4.56 2.21 -6.57
CA ARG A 26 -3.74 1.60 -7.64
C ARG A 26 -2.47 2.37 -7.96
N ALA A 27 -2.52 3.71 -7.95
CA ALA A 27 -1.33 4.55 -8.14
C ALA A 27 -0.29 4.34 -7.02
N LEU A 28 -0.73 3.92 -5.83
CA LEU A 28 0.15 3.57 -4.71
C LEU A 28 0.73 2.15 -4.83
N GLY A 29 0.45 1.42 -5.91
CA GLY A 29 1.03 0.12 -6.21
C GLY A 29 0.15 -1.08 -5.86
N TRP A 30 -1.01 -0.88 -5.26
CA TRP A 30 -1.98 -1.95 -5.02
C TRP A 30 -2.61 -2.41 -6.34
N ARG A 31 -2.74 -3.72 -6.55
CA ARG A 31 -3.30 -4.28 -7.79
C ARG A 31 -4.64 -4.91 -7.54
N SER A 32 -5.47 -4.95 -8.58
CA SER A 32 -6.71 -5.70 -8.53
C SER A 32 -6.43 -7.20 -8.46
N GLU A 33 -7.15 -7.92 -7.62
CA GLU A 33 -6.96 -9.35 -7.37
C GLU A 33 -8.26 -10.11 -7.69
N ARG A 34 -8.14 -11.29 -8.29
CA ARG A 34 -9.26 -12.23 -8.44
C ARG A 34 -9.48 -12.92 -7.11
N LEU A 35 -10.73 -12.91 -6.64
CA LEU A 35 -11.13 -13.57 -5.41
C LEU A 35 -11.60 -15.01 -5.69
N PRO A 36 -11.69 -15.87 -4.66
CA PRO A 36 -12.29 -17.20 -4.78
C PRO A 36 -13.69 -17.15 -5.40
N ASP A 37 -14.14 -18.25 -6.01
CA ASP A 37 -15.45 -18.32 -6.67
C ASP A 37 -16.61 -18.61 -5.70
N ASP A 38 -16.33 -18.94 -4.43
CA ASP A 38 -17.32 -19.01 -3.36
C ASP A 38 -17.59 -17.62 -2.78
N LEU A 39 -18.87 -17.23 -2.67
CA LEU A 39 -19.26 -15.89 -2.22
C LEU A 39 -18.77 -15.58 -0.81
N SER A 40 -18.91 -16.53 0.11
CA SER A 40 -18.50 -16.35 1.50
C SER A 40 -16.98 -16.17 1.59
N ALA A 41 -16.23 -17.07 0.95
CA ALA A 41 -14.78 -16.99 0.87
C ALA A 41 -14.30 -15.70 0.17
N ALA A 42 -15.00 -15.24 -0.86
CA ALA A 42 -14.67 -14.01 -1.57
C ALA A 42 -14.86 -12.77 -0.70
N ILE A 43 -15.94 -12.73 0.09
CA ILE A 43 -16.18 -11.65 1.06
C ILE A 43 -15.07 -11.64 2.12
N THR A 44 -14.79 -12.79 2.74
CA THR A 44 -13.72 -12.89 3.75
C THR A 44 -12.37 -12.46 3.18
N ARG A 45 -12.04 -12.86 1.95
CA ARG A 45 -10.78 -12.45 1.30
C ARG A 45 -10.75 -10.96 1.00
N ALA A 46 -11.86 -10.37 0.54
CA ALA A 46 -11.95 -8.93 0.31
C ALA A 46 -11.81 -8.11 1.60
N GLU A 47 -12.37 -8.59 2.71
CA GLU A 47 -12.20 -7.98 4.04
C GLU A 47 -10.76 -8.04 4.52
N GLN A 48 -10.06 -9.17 4.33
CA GLN A 48 -8.63 -9.29 4.61
C GLN A 48 -7.82 -8.24 3.83
N LEU A 49 -8.03 -8.14 2.52
CA LEU A 49 -7.35 -7.16 1.66
C LEU A 49 -7.66 -5.71 2.09
N ASN A 50 -8.87 -5.44 2.57
CA ASN A 50 -9.23 -4.13 3.12
C ASN A 50 -8.50 -3.82 4.42
N ALA A 51 -8.44 -4.77 5.35
CA ALA A 51 -7.76 -4.61 6.63
C ALA A 51 -6.25 -4.39 6.42
N GLU A 52 -5.66 -5.06 5.44
CA GLU A 52 -4.26 -4.88 5.07
C GLU A 52 -3.99 -3.52 4.43
N LEU A 53 -4.88 -3.07 3.55
CA LEU A 53 -4.81 -1.72 3.01
C LEU A 53 -4.90 -0.66 4.12
N ASP A 54 -5.75 -0.87 5.12
CA ASP A 54 -5.86 0.05 6.25
C ASP A 54 -4.63 -0.01 7.18
N THR A 55 -4.04 -1.20 7.37
CA THR A 55 -2.75 -1.37 8.07
C THR A 55 -1.62 -0.67 7.33
N TRP A 56 -1.59 -0.77 6.00
CA TRP A 56 -0.62 -0.07 5.18
C TRP A 56 -0.80 1.45 5.23
N ARG A 57 -2.04 1.93 5.25
CA ARG A 57 -2.35 3.37 5.38
C ARG A 57 -1.92 3.96 6.72
N SER A 58 -1.95 3.17 7.79
CA SER A 58 -1.47 3.63 9.11
C SER A 58 0.06 3.66 9.21
N GLY A 59 0.78 3.22 8.17
CA GLY A 59 2.24 3.09 8.18
C GLY A 59 2.74 1.96 9.06
N ALA A 60 1.86 1.08 9.53
CA ALA A 60 2.22 -0.09 10.31
C ALA A 60 2.86 -1.16 9.39
N PRO A 61 3.81 -1.96 9.90
CA PRO A 61 4.34 -3.08 9.14
C PRO A 61 3.22 -4.06 8.76
N PRO A 62 3.31 -4.73 7.60
CA PRO A 62 2.31 -5.71 7.20
C PRO A 62 2.17 -6.79 8.26
N SER A 63 0.93 -7.19 8.55
CA SER A 63 0.65 -8.25 9.53
C SER A 63 1.37 -9.55 9.14
N PRO A 64 1.90 -10.33 10.10
CA PRO A 64 2.50 -11.64 9.82
C PRO A 64 1.55 -12.58 9.05
N ALA A 65 0.24 -12.44 9.24
CA ALA A 65 -0.76 -13.19 8.49
C ALA A 65 -0.78 -12.81 6.99
N ALA A 66 -0.68 -11.52 6.68
CA ALA A 66 -0.64 -11.00 5.31
C ALA A 66 0.60 -11.52 4.54
N ILE A 67 1.74 -11.57 5.23
CA ILE A 67 2.99 -12.11 4.67
C ILE A 67 2.83 -13.59 4.33
N ARG A 68 2.27 -14.40 5.24
CA ARG A 68 2.02 -15.84 5.00
C ARG A 68 1.02 -16.10 3.89
N LEU A 69 0.00 -15.25 3.77
CA LEU A 69 -1.01 -15.30 2.71
C LEU A 69 -0.51 -14.77 1.36
N GLY A 70 0.77 -14.33 1.29
CA GLY A 70 1.38 -13.85 0.06
C GLY A 70 0.72 -12.60 -0.50
N VAL A 71 0.08 -11.78 0.35
CA VAL A 71 -0.59 -10.58 -0.14
C VAL A 71 0.45 -9.57 -0.62
N LYS A 72 0.29 -9.14 -1.88
CA LYS A 72 1.20 -8.21 -2.53
C LYS A 72 0.88 -6.77 -2.11
N CYS A 73 1.32 -6.41 -0.90
CA CYS A 73 1.28 -5.03 -0.44
C CYS A 73 2.46 -4.27 -1.07
N PRO A 74 2.24 -3.08 -1.67
CA PRO A 74 3.34 -2.24 -2.09
C PRO A 74 4.17 -1.78 -0.87
N PRO A 75 5.49 -1.61 -1.01
CA PRO A 75 6.33 -1.17 0.10
C PRO A 75 5.92 0.22 0.57
N HIS A 76 5.89 0.42 1.89
CA HIS A 76 5.62 1.72 2.49
C HIS A 76 6.93 2.52 2.58
N GLY A 77 7.09 3.50 1.68
CA GLY A 77 8.24 4.40 1.65
C GLY A 77 9.18 4.19 0.46
N PRO A 78 10.29 4.95 0.38
CA PRO A 78 11.23 4.85 -0.71
C PRO A 78 11.91 3.49 -0.73
N GLN A 79 11.88 2.82 -1.89
CA GLN A 79 12.50 1.50 -2.06
C GLN A 79 14.02 1.60 -2.09
N PRO A 80 14.76 0.62 -1.53
CA PRO A 80 16.22 0.62 -1.56
C PRO A 80 16.73 0.72 -2.99
N GLY A 81 17.71 1.59 -3.23
CA GLY A 81 18.26 1.84 -4.56
C GLY A 81 17.45 2.81 -5.45
N THR A 82 16.34 3.36 -4.95
CA THR A 82 15.66 4.49 -5.62
C THR A 82 16.26 5.83 -5.23
N ILE A 83 15.97 6.89 -6.00
CA ILE A 83 16.36 8.26 -5.65
C ILE A 83 15.79 8.65 -4.28
N GLY A 84 14.56 8.23 -3.96
CA GLY A 84 13.97 8.50 -2.64
C GLY A 84 14.77 7.86 -1.50
N ASP A 85 15.30 6.64 -1.69
CA ASP A 85 16.16 5.99 -0.71
C ASP A 85 17.51 6.70 -0.61
N LEU A 86 18.08 7.11 -1.76
CA LEU A 86 19.29 7.92 -1.80
C LEU A 86 19.11 9.24 -1.02
N ILE A 87 17.98 9.92 -1.17
CA ILE A 87 17.65 11.15 -0.43
C ILE A 87 17.56 10.87 1.07
N VAL A 88 16.87 9.80 1.48
CA VAL A 88 16.77 9.41 2.90
C VAL A 88 18.15 9.07 3.48
N ARG A 89 18.98 8.31 2.75
CA ARG A 89 20.34 7.96 3.15
C ARG A 89 21.23 9.20 3.23
N TYR A 90 21.11 10.12 2.27
CA TYR A 90 21.84 11.38 2.27
C TYR A 90 21.49 12.23 3.50
N ARG A 91 20.21 12.40 3.81
CA ARG A 91 19.73 13.13 5.00
C ARG A 91 20.23 12.55 6.33
N ARG A 92 20.44 11.22 6.38
CA ARG A 92 20.99 10.51 7.56
C ARG A 92 22.51 10.50 7.61
N SER A 93 23.19 10.88 6.54
CA SER A 93 24.65 10.84 6.46
C SER A 93 25.30 12.00 7.21
N ARG A 94 26.57 11.83 7.59
CA ARG A 94 27.38 12.91 8.17
C ARG A 94 27.59 14.11 7.24
N PHE A 95 27.31 13.95 5.94
CA PHE A 95 27.46 15.00 4.94
C PHE A 95 26.24 15.93 4.90
N TYR A 96 25.12 15.56 5.54
CA TYR A 96 23.95 16.43 5.58
C TYR A 96 24.21 17.66 6.46
N PRO A 97 23.92 18.89 5.98
CA PRO A 97 24.22 20.09 6.74
C PRO A 97 23.51 20.14 8.10
N THR A 98 24.30 20.37 9.15
CA THR A 98 23.81 20.59 10.52
C THR A 98 23.36 22.03 10.75
N HIS A 99 24.02 22.99 10.07
CA HIS A 99 23.72 24.41 10.21
C HIS A 99 22.37 24.79 9.55
N PRO A 100 21.45 25.49 10.25
CA PRO A 100 20.08 25.74 9.76
C PRO A 100 20.03 26.46 8.41
N LYS A 101 20.85 27.49 8.22
CA LYS A 101 20.87 28.28 6.97
C LYS A 101 21.27 27.45 5.75
N THR A 102 22.26 26.57 5.92
CA THR A 102 22.73 25.68 4.85
C THR A 102 21.71 24.57 4.59
N ARG A 103 21.09 24.04 5.65
CA ARG A 103 20.04 23.03 5.55
C ARG A 103 18.84 23.50 4.73
N ILE A 104 18.32 24.70 5.00
CA ILE A 104 17.18 25.28 4.28
C ILE A 104 17.47 25.38 2.76
N GLY A 105 18.71 25.74 2.39
CA GLY A 105 19.12 25.77 0.99
C GLY A 105 19.03 24.40 0.33
N TYR A 106 19.55 23.36 0.97
CA TYR A 106 19.50 21.98 0.45
C TYR A 106 18.07 21.42 0.38
N GLU A 107 17.24 21.68 1.38
CA GLU A 107 15.84 21.23 1.41
C GLU A 107 15.02 21.78 0.23
N LYS A 108 15.36 22.98 -0.26
CA LYS A 108 14.70 23.58 -1.43
C LYS A 108 15.01 22.84 -2.74
N HIS A 109 16.18 22.21 -2.84
CA HIS A 109 16.68 21.59 -4.08
C HIS A 109 16.56 20.08 -4.11
N ILE A 110 16.30 19.43 -2.96
CA ILE A 110 16.12 17.98 -2.85
C ILE A 110 14.63 17.69 -2.69
N ARG A 111 13.93 17.46 -3.81
CA ARG A 111 12.55 16.98 -3.89
C ARG A 111 12.49 15.55 -4.40
#